data_AF-A0A3R7IP34-F1
#
_entry.id   AF-A0A3R7IP34-F1
#
_cell.length_a   1.000
_cell.length_b   1.000
_cell.length_c   1.000
_cell.angle_alpha   90.00
_cell.angle_beta   90.00
_cell.angle_gamma   90.00
#
_symmetry.space_group_name_H-M   'P 1'
#
loop_
_entity.id
_entity.type
_entity.pdbx_description
1 polymer ?
#
loop_
_entity_poly.entity_id
_entity_poly.type
_entity_poly.pdbx_seq_one_letter_code
_entity_poly.pdbx_strand_id
1 'polypeptide(L)'
;MADNKNGREAQARNEERRQRERAIAEELERADEPEPPVDSTELASFETELDTLEFSASAATVVDAVGDYEIKSAEGTHTVADLLPDAAVESFDSPAEVRTRVQRPTVAGAMKRIVKAADRYQNASFGASQRDGYERTFRALQAIDADDDDEGIRAIADWIIEHIHENETLPGSRDVRRRASEFCRSNGYSVRNDDWLGI
;
A
#
# COMPACT_ATOMS: atom_id res chain seq x y z
N MET A 1 46.15 13.16 -40.51
CA MET A 1 45.78 12.14 -39.50
C MET A 1 44.58 11.40 -40.05
N ALA A 2 44.71 10.10 -40.32
CA ALA A 2 43.67 9.30 -40.94
C ALA A 2 42.76 8.72 -39.85
N ASP A 3 41.47 9.08 -39.90
CA ASP A 3 40.43 8.54 -39.05
C ASP A 3 40.16 7.09 -39.46
N ASN A 4 40.56 6.14 -38.61
CA ASN A 4 40.55 4.72 -38.90
C ASN A 4 39.10 4.22 -38.81
N LYS A 5 38.64 3.42 -39.78
CA LYS A 5 37.30 2.79 -39.78
C LYS A 5 36.96 2.10 -38.44
N ASN A 6 37.97 1.50 -37.80
CA ASN A 6 37.84 0.86 -36.49
C ASN A 6 37.51 1.83 -35.35
N GLY A 7 37.94 3.10 -35.43
CA GLY A 7 37.64 4.14 -34.44
C GLY A 7 36.16 4.56 -34.46
N ARG A 8 35.57 4.69 -35.65
CA ARG A 8 34.14 5.01 -35.81
C ARG A 8 33.23 3.89 -35.29
N GLU A 9 33.58 2.64 -35.55
CA GLU A 9 32.82 1.50 -35.02
C GLU A 9 32.91 1.41 -33.49
N ALA A 10 34.06 1.74 -32.89
CA ALA A 10 34.21 1.78 -31.44
C ALA A 10 33.42 2.93 -30.80
N GLN A 11 33.36 4.10 -31.45
CA GLN A 11 32.53 5.22 -31.00
C GLN A 11 31.04 4.88 -31.06
N ALA A 12 30.57 4.29 -32.16
CA ALA A 12 29.17 3.88 -32.32
C ALA A 12 28.74 2.87 -31.25
N ARG A 13 29.58 1.86 -30.95
CA ARG A 13 29.28 0.86 -29.90
C ARG A 13 29.25 1.47 -28.50
N ASN A 14 30.10 2.48 -28.22
CA ASN A 14 30.08 3.18 -26.93
C ASN A 14 28.84 4.06 -26.77
N GLU A 15 28.39 4.73 -27.84
CA GLU A 15 27.17 5.52 -27.83
C GLU A 15 25.94 4.63 -27.63
N GLU A 16 25.87 3.50 -28.34
CA GLU A 16 24.80 2.52 -28.21
C GLU A 16 24.75 1.92 -26.79
N ARG A 17 25.92 1.62 -26.20
CA ARG A 17 25.99 1.15 -24.81
C ARG A 17 25.45 2.19 -23.82
N ARG A 18 25.81 3.47 -23.98
CA ARG A 18 25.31 4.56 -23.12
C ARG A 18 23.82 4.78 -23.27
N GLN A 19 23.27 4.63 -24.48
CA GLN A 19 21.83 4.73 -24.71
C GLN A 19 21.08 3.58 -24.05
N ARG A 20 21.61 2.35 -24.11
CA ARG A 20 21.04 1.19 -23.41
C ARG A 20 21.13 1.33 -21.89
N GLU A 21 22.27 1.79 -21.37
CA GLU A 21 22.44 2.07 -19.93
C GLU A 21 21.45 3.14 -19.45
N ARG A 22 21.18 4.18 -20.25
CA ARG A 22 20.15 5.19 -19.93
C ARG A 22 18.74 4.61 -19.98
N ALA A 23 18.41 3.84 -21.01
CA ALA A 23 17.10 3.21 -21.12
C ALA A 23 16.83 2.26 -19.94
N ILE A 24 17.84 1.48 -19.53
CA ILE A 24 17.74 0.60 -18.35
C ILE A 24 17.63 1.42 -17.07
N ALA A 25 18.39 2.51 -16.91
CA ALA A 25 18.30 3.37 -15.73
C ALA A 25 16.94 4.08 -15.63
N GLU A 26 16.37 4.53 -16.75
CA GLU A 26 15.06 5.19 -16.83
C GLU A 26 13.89 4.18 -16.77
N GLU A 27 14.15 2.90 -17.03
CA GLU A 27 13.21 1.80 -16.80
C GLU A 27 13.26 1.32 -15.34
N LEU A 28 14.43 1.32 -14.71
CA LEU A 28 14.61 1.13 -13.26
C LEU A 28 13.97 2.27 -12.45
N GLU A 29 14.23 3.53 -12.82
CA GLU A 29 13.68 4.72 -12.14
C GLU A 29 12.14 4.79 -12.23
N ARG A 30 11.53 4.16 -13.24
CA ARG A 30 10.07 4.02 -13.36
C ARG A 30 9.52 2.84 -12.54
N ALA A 31 10.32 1.79 -12.34
CA ALA A 31 9.98 0.71 -11.41
C ALA A 31 10.11 1.14 -9.94
N ASP A 32 10.87 2.22 -9.68
CA ASP A 32 11.13 2.80 -8.37
C ASP A 32 10.04 3.81 -7.90
N GLU A 33 8.91 3.98 -8.60
CA GLU A 33 7.82 4.88 -8.16
C GLU A 33 6.82 4.16 -7.23
N PRO A 34 6.44 4.74 -6.07
CA PRO A 34 5.47 4.13 -5.17
C PRO A 34 4.11 3.97 -5.85
N GLU A 35 3.35 2.92 -5.49
CA GLU A 35 2.06 2.62 -6.12
C GLU A 35 1.22 3.91 -6.24
N PRO A 36 0.95 4.38 -7.47
CA PRO A 36 0.18 5.59 -7.65
C PRO A 36 -1.24 5.32 -7.12
N PRO A 37 -1.81 6.25 -6.34
CA PRO A 37 -3.17 6.08 -5.85
C PRO A 37 -4.11 5.84 -7.03
N VAL A 38 -5.11 4.98 -6.83
CA VAL A 38 -6.13 4.72 -7.86
C VAL A 38 -6.69 6.05 -8.37
N ASP A 39 -6.80 6.14 -9.69
CA ASP A 39 -7.22 7.36 -10.36
C ASP A 39 -8.59 7.82 -9.85
N SER A 40 -8.69 9.11 -9.55
CA SER A 40 -9.91 9.69 -9.02
C SER A 40 -11.13 9.57 -9.95
N THR A 41 -10.91 9.47 -11.26
CA THR A 41 -11.95 9.26 -12.26
C THR A 41 -12.48 7.84 -12.26
N GLU A 42 -11.62 6.84 -12.02
CA GLU A 42 -12.04 5.44 -11.82
C GLU A 42 -12.92 5.30 -10.57
N LEU A 43 -12.60 6.06 -9.52
CA LEU A 43 -13.38 6.08 -8.27
C LEU A 43 -14.66 6.93 -8.34
N ALA A 44 -14.86 7.75 -9.36
CA ALA A 44 -16.06 8.60 -9.47
C ALA A 44 -17.34 7.78 -9.74
N SER A 45 -17.21 6.72 -10.54
CA SER A 45 -18.33 5.79 -10.79
C SER A 45 -18.65 4.98 -9.52
N PHE A 46 -17.62 4.58 -8.77
CA PHE A 46 -17.76 3.93 -7.47
C PHE A 46 -18.45 4.83 -6.44
N GLU A 47 -18.09 6.11 -6.37
CA GLU A 47 -18.68 7.08 -5.45
C GLU A 47 -20.18 7.30 -5.74
N THR A 48 -20.59 7.23 -7.00
CA THR A 48 -22.01 7.31 -7.39
C THR A 48 -22.83 6.11 -6.87
N GLU A 49 -22.24 4.91 -6.89
CA GLU A 49 -22.89 3.72 -6.30
C GLU A 49 -22.98 3.85 -4.77
N LEU A 50 -21.94 4.39 -4.12
CA LEU A 50 -21.95 4.65 -2.68
C LEU A 50 -22.98 5.68 -2.26
N ASP A 51 -23.26 6.70 -3.08
CA ASP A 51 -24.28 7.74 -2.80
C ASP A 51 -25.70 7.16 -2.64
N THR A 52 -25.93 5.91 -3.07
CA THR A 52 -27.21 5.21 -2.85
C THR A 52 -27.37 4.66 -1.42
N LEU A 53 -26.29 4.59 -0.65
CA LEU A 53 -26.27 4.08 0.72
C LEU A 53 -26.55 5.19 1.73
N GLU A 54 -27.23 4.81 2.83
CA GLU A 54 -27.39 5.70 3.97
C GLU A 54 -26.15 5.65 4.87
N PHE A 55 -25.54 6.81 5.11
CA PHE A 55 -24.29 6.93 5.85
C PHE A 55 -24.43 7.16 7.36
N SER A 56 -23.32 6.91 8.05
CA SER A 56 -23.14 6.03 9.21
C SER A 56 -23.33 4.53 8.89
N ALA A 57 -22.85 4.12 7.71
CA ALA A 57 -22.89 2.73 7.24
C ALA A 57 -21.72 1.93 7.80
N SER A 58 -21.94 0.66 8.15
CA SER A 58 -20.84 -0.24 8.54
C SER A 58 -20.03 -0.71 7.34
N ALA A 59 -18.77 -1.11 7.54
CA ALA A 59 -17.96 -1.70 6.48
C ALA A 59 -18.62 -2.95 5.88
N ALA A 60 -19.25 -3.80 6.70
CA ALA A 60 -20.08 -4.91 6.24
C ALA A 60 -21.24 -4.45 5.33
N THR A 61 -21.93 -3.36 5.67
CA THR A 61 -23.01 -2.80 4.84
C THR A 61 -22.52 -2.32 3.48
N VAL A 62 -21.34 -1.68 3.45
CA VAL A 62 -20.71 -1.27 2.20
C VAL A 62 -20.32 -2.49 1.36
N VAL A 63 -19.72 -3.51 1.97
CA VAL A 63 -19.35 -4.75 1.27
C VAL A 63 -20.58 -5.51 0.75
N ASP A 64 -21.68 -5.56 1.50
CA ASP A 64 -22.92 -6.21 1.05
C ASP A 64 -23.54 -5.52 -0.18
N ALA A 65 -23.44 -4.18 -0.25
CA ALA A 65 -24.02 -3.41 -1.33
C ALA A 65 -23.14 -3.32 -2.58
N VAL A 66 -21.84 -3.07 -2.40
CA VAL A 66 -20.90 -2.78 -3.50
C VAL A 66 -19.65 -3.67 -3.48
N GLY A 67 -19.69 -4.79 -2.76
CA GLY A 67 -18.55 -5.69 -2.57
C GLY A 67 -17.96 -6.22 -3.88
N ASP A 68 -18.80 -6.54 -4.86
CA ASP A 68 -18.38 -7.04 -6.18
C ASP A 68 -17.86 -5.94 -7.11
N TYR A 69 -17.94 -4.67 -6.71
CA TYR A 69 -17.46 -3.56 -7.54
C TYR A 69 -15.95 -3.64 -7.71
N GLU A 70 -15.49 -3.62 -8.96
CA GLU A 70 -14.08 -3.73 -9.32
C GLU A 70 -13.38 -2.37 -9.33
N ILE A 71 -12.24 -2.31 -8.65
CA ILE A 71 -11.35 -1.15 -8.59
C ILE A 71 -10.04 -1.53 -9.27
N LYS A 72 -9.67 -0.79 -10.30
CA LYS A 72 -8.44 -1.00 -11.07
C LYS A 72 -7.31 -0.16 -10.50
N SER A 73 -6.21 -0.81 -10.14
CA SER A 73 -4.94 -0.18 -9.76
C SER A 73 -3.85 -0.51 -10.76
N ALA A 74 -2.65 0.02 -10.52
CA ALA A 74 -1.47 -0.31 -11.32
C ALA A 74 -1.08 -1.80 -11.18
N GLU A 75 -1.32 -2.39 -10.00
CA GLU A 75 -0.95 -3.78 -9.69
C GLU A 75 -2.01 -4.82 -10.09
N GLY A 76 -3.26 -4.40 -10.32
CA GLY A 76 -4.31 -5.32 -10.71
C GLY A 76 -5.72 -4.78 -10.56
N THR A 77 -6.67 -5.70 -10.50
CA THR A 77 -8.09 -5.39 -10.24
C THR A 77 -8.47 -6.02 -8.91
N HIS A 78 -9.06 -5.21 -8.03
CA HIS A 78 -9.47 -5.61 -6.69
C HIS A 78 -10.96 -5.35 -6.53
N THR A 79 -11.69 -6.28 -5.91
CA THR A 79 -13.08 -6.00 -5.55
C THR A 79 -13.13 -5.15 -4.27
N VAL A 80 -14.19 -4.38 -4.05
CA VAL A 80 -14.37 -3.67 -2.76
C VAL A 80 -14.36 -4.66 -1.58
N ALA A 81 -14.94 -5.84 -1.79
CA ALA A 81 -14.88 -6.93 -0.83
C ALA A 81 -13.45 -7.36 -0.53
N ASP A 82 -12.48 -7.24 -1.46
CA ASP A 82 -11.05 -7.52 -1.23
C ASP A 82 -10.36 -6.47 -0.36
N LEU A 83 -10.86 -5.25 -0.34
CA LEU A 83 -10.22 -4.09 0.28
C LEU A 83 -10.83 -3.69 1.62
N LEU A 84 -12.13 -3.95 1.82
CA LEU A 84 -12.84 -3.65 3.05
C LEU A 84 -13.10 -4.91 3.87
N PRO A 85 -13.05 -4.83 5.21
CA PRO A 85 -13.48 -5.91 6.06
C PRO A 85 -15.01 -6.04 6.00
N ASP A 86 -15.48 -7.27 5.78
CA ASP A 86 -16.87 -7.64 6.03
C ASP A 86 -17.08 -7.78 7.55
N ALA A 87 -17.04 -6.63 8.23
CA ALA A 87 -17.16 -6.54 9.68
C ALA A 87 -17.93 -5.26 10.07
N ALA A 88 -18.76 -5.36 11.09
CA ALA A 88 -19.55 -4.24 11.60
C ALA A 88 -18.77 -3.34 12.59
N VAL A 89 -17.53 -3.70 12.92
CA VAL A 89 -16.67 -2.98 13.89
C VAL A 89 -16.17 -1.63 13.37
N GLU A 90 -16.31 -1.38 12.08
CA GLU A 90 -15.94 -0.13 11.42
C GLU A 90 -17.17 0.46 10.74
N SER A 91 -17.34 1.77 10.89
CA SER A 91 -18.38 2.55 10.23
C SER A 91 -17.76 3.72 9.48
N PHE A 92 -18.45 4.13 8.42
CA PHE A 92 -18.11 5.28 7.59
C PHE A 92 -19.23 6.30 7.69
N ASP A 93 -18.84 7.56 7.83
CA ASP A 93 -19.78 8.69 7.92
C ASP A 93 -20.01 9.35 6.56
N SER A 94 -19.23 9.01 5.52
CA SER A 94 -19.45 9.48 4.15
C SER A 94 -18.87 8.55 3.07
N PRO A 95 -19.36 8.64 1.81
CA PRO A 95 -18.78 7.96 0.65
C PRO A 95 -17.29 8.26 0.45
N ALA A 96 -16.89 9.52 0.73
CA ALA A 96 -15.51 9.97 0.58
C ALA A 96 -14.53 9.24 1.52
N GLU A 97 -14.99 8.82 2.70
CA GLU A 97 -14.17 8.01 3.61
C GLU A 97 -13.93 6.62 3.05
N VAL A 98 -14.97 5.98 2.50
CA VAL A 98 -14.86 4.68 1.81
C VAL A 98 -13.91 4.80 0.62
N ARG A 99 -14.07 5.84 -0.20
CA ARG A 99 -13.18 6.15 -1.33
C ARG A 99 -11.72 6.28 -0.90
N THR A 100 -11.45 7.06 0.16
CA THR A 100 -10.11 7.24 0.71
C THR A 100 -9.51 5.90 1.17
N ARG A 101 -10.36 5.00 1.67
CA ARG A 101 -9.98 3.66 2.09
C ARG A 101 -9.51 2.80 0.93
N VAL A 102 -10.31 2.73 -0.14
CA VAL A 102 -10.06 1.83 -1.28
C VAL A 102 -9.08 2.39 -2.32
N GLN A 103 -8.76 3.70 -2.25
CA GLN A 103 -7.82 4.34 -3.17
C GLN A 103 -6.40 3.77 -3.11
N ARG A 104 -6.04 3.06 -2.03
CA ARG A 104 -4.74 2.38 -1.86
C ARG A 104 -4.95 0.90 -1.59
N PRO A 105 -5.12 0.08 -2.64
CA PRO A 105 -5.50 -1.33 -2.52
C PRO A 105 -4.56 -2.15 -1.64
N THR A 106 -3.25 -1.98 -1.75
CA THR A 106 -2.30 -2.77 -0.94
C THR A 106 -2.45 -2.47 0.56
N VAL A 107 -2.54 -1.18 0.92
CA VAL A 107 -2.77 -0.76 2.31
C VAL A 107 -4.13 -1.22 2.82
N ALA A 108 -5.18 -1.09 2.00
CA ALA A 108 -6.54 -1.49 2.35
C ALA A 108 -6.64 -3.00 2.58
N GLY A 109 -6.08 -3.81 1.68
CA GLY A 109 -6.02 -5.26 1.80
C GLY A 109 -5.26 -5.73 3.05
N ALA A 110 -4.12 -5.10 3.37
CA ALA A 110 -3.39 -5.37 4.61
C ALA A 110 -4.23 -5.06 5.85
N MET A 111 -4.89 -3.90 5.88
CA MET A 111 -5.77 -3.49 6.97
C MET A 111 -6.98 -4.43 7.12
N LYS A 112 -7.60 -4.86 6.02
CA LYS A 112 -8.69 -5.85 6.04
C LYS A 112 -8.25 -7.15 6.72
N ARG A 113 -7.08 -7.69 6.38
CA ARG A 113 -6.55 -8.92 6.99
C ARG A 113 -6.37 -8.76 8.50
N ILE A 114 -5.85 -7.62 8.94
CA ILE A 114 -5.65 -7.33 10.36
C ILE A 114 -6.99 -7.18 11.09
N VAL A 115 -7.95 -6.45 10.53
CA VAL A 115 -9.29 -6.31 11.12
C VAL A 115 -9.97 -7.67 11.24
N LYS A 116 -9.88 -8.52 10.20
CA LYS A 116 -10.43 -9.89 10.24
C LYS A 116 -9.77 -10.77 11.29
N ALA A 117 -8.47 -10.61 11.54
CA ALA A 117 -7.78 -11.31 12.62
C ALA A 117 -8.23 -10.81 14.00
N ALA A 118 -8.37 -9.48 14.16
CA ALA A 118 -8.79 -8.85 15.40
C ALA A 118 -10.26 -9.14 15.77
N ASP A 119 -11.15 -9.21 14.77
CA ASP A 119 -12.60 -9.44 14.95
C ASP A 119 -12.89 -10.76 15.69
N ARG A 120 -12.07 -11.79 15.47
CA ARG A 120 -12.20 -13.10 16.15
C ARG A 120 -12.14 -13.02 17.67
N TYR A 121 -11.51 -11.97 18.21
CA TYR A 121 -11.28 -11.84 19.64
C TYR A 121 -12.20 -10.79 20.30
N GLN A 122 -13.13 -10.17 19.55
CA GLN A 122 -14.19 -9.21 19.95
C GLN A 122 -13.79 -8.03 20.88
N ASN A 123 -12.55 -7.98 21.36
CA ASN A 123 -11.98 -7.02 22.31
C ASN A 123 -10.93 -6.09 21.67
N ALA A 124 -10.68 -6.24 20.37
CA ALA A 124 -9.70 -5.46 19.63
C ALA A 124 -10.36 -4.68 18.49
N SER A 125 -11.37 -3.87 18.79
CA SER A 125 -11.81 -2.85 17.83
C SER A 125 -10.71 -1.80 17.71
N PHE A 126 -10.32 -1.46 16.49
CA PHE A 126 -9.44 -0.33 16.26
C PHE A 126 -10.08 0.95 16.81
N GLY A 127 -9.36 1.70 17.65
CA GLY A 127 -9.62 3.12 17.77
C GLY A 127 -9.18 3.85 16.50
N ALA A 128 -9.90 4.89 16.08
CA ALA A 128 -9.57 5.66 14.85
C ALA A 128 -8.09 6.06 14.78
N SER A 129 -7.52 6.56 15.88
CA SER A 129 -6.10 6.96 15.94
C SER A 129 -5.12 5.80 15.81
N GLN A 130 -5.47 4.59 16.27
CA GLN A 130 -4.60 3.42 16.13
C GLN A 130 -4.58 2.97 14.67
N ARG A 131 -5.75 2.97 14.03
CA ARG A 131 -5.93 2.66 12.61
C ARG A 131 -5.13 3.61 11.72
N ASP A 132 -5.27 4.91 11.95
CA ASP A 132 -4.52 5.94 11.23
C ASP A 132 -3.00 5.75 11.37
N GLY A 133 -2.54 5.36 12.57
CA GLY A 133 -1.13 5.08 12.84
C GLY A 133 -0.61 3.89 12.04
N TYR A 134 -1.42 2.85 11.87
CA TYR A 134 -1.07 1.67 11.07
C TYR A 134 -1.03 2.04 9.59
N GLU A 135 -2.07 2.70 9.07
CA GLU A 135 -2.12 3.15 7.69
C GLU A 135 -0.98 4.08 7.33
N ARG A 136 -0.63 5.01 8.23
CA ARG A 136 0.52 5.89 8.03
C ARG A 136 1.83 5.11 7.98
N THR A 137 1.94 4.01 8.74
CA THR A 137 3.09 3.12 8.69
C THR A 137 3.14 2.35 7.37
N PHE A 138 2.02 1.80 6.90
CA PHE A 138 1.97 1.12 5.60
C PHE A 138 2.23 2.08 4.43
N ARG A 139 1.67 3.28 4.44
CA ARG A 139 1.98 4.33 3.44
C ARG A 139 3.46 4.70 3.44
N ALA A 140 4.11 4.68 4.61
CA ALA A 140 5.54 4.96 4.70
C ALA A 140 6.40 3.78 4.21
N LEU A 141 5.91 2.54 4.31
CA LEU A 141 6.55 1.35 3.74
C LEU A 141 6.41 1.32 2.22
N GLN A 142 5.21 1.57 1.70
CA GLN A 142 4.94 1.70 0.26
C GLN A 142 5.75 2.83 -0.41
N ALA A 143 6.17 3.83 0.36
CA ALA A 143 7.01 4.92 -0.14
C ALA A 143 8.52 4.59 -0.12
N ILE A 144 8.90 3.36 0.25
CA ILE A 144 10.28 2.90 0.21
C ILE A 144 10.50 2.21 -1.13
N ASP A 145 11.22 2.87 -2.02
CA ASP A 145 11.49 2.39 -3.37
C ASP A 145 12.24 1.05 -3.41
N ALA A 146 12.99 0.72 -2.34
CA ALA A 146 13.72 -0.54 -2.22
C ALA A 146 12.84 -1.74 -1.82
N ASP A 147 11.56 -1.51 -1.52
CA ASP A 147 10.61 -2.54 -1.10
C ASP A 147 9.95 -3.17 -2.33
N ASP A 148 10.50 -4.29 -2.79
CA ASP A 148 9.99 -5.03 -3.97
C ASP A 148 8.57 -5.56 -3.70
N ASP A 149 7.60 -5.22 -4.56
CA ASP A 149 6.19 -5.61 -4.45
C ASP A 149 5.53 -5.35 -3.07
N ASP A 150 5.83 -4.23 -2.42
CA ASP A 150 5.26 -3.87 -1.11
C ASP A 150 5.51 -4.96 -0.02
N GLU A 151 6.65 -5.67 -0.08
CA GLU A 151 7.02 -6.75 0.86
C GLU A 151 6.92 -6.31 2.32
N GLY A 152 7.36 -5.09 2.63
CA GLY A 152 7.30 -4.50 3.97
C GLY A 152 5.87 -4.37 4.50
N ILE A 153 4.90 -4.01 3.66
CA ILE A 153 3.50 -4.01 4.08
C ILE A 153 3.06 -5.42 4.48
N ARG A 154 3.39 -6.43 3.66
CA ARG A 154 3.02 -7.83 3.91
C ARG A 154 3.67 -8.36 5.19
N ALA A 155 4.97 -8.14 5.35
CA ALA A 155 5.74 -8.58 6.50
C ALA A 155 5.23 -7.97 7.82
N ILE A 156 4.93 -6.66 7.81
CA ILE A 156 4.42 -5.99 9.01
C ILE A 156 2.96 -6.37 9.29
N ALA A 157 2.12 -6.55 8.26
CA ALA A 157 0.77 -7.06 8.45
C ALA A 157 0.75 -8.47 9.04
N ASP A 158 1.62 -9.37 8.56
CA ASP A 158 1.75 -10.74 9.07
C ASP A 158 2.24 -10.75 10.51
N TRP A 159 3.21 -9.92 10.86
CA TRP A 159 3.66 -9.75 12.25
C TRP A 159 2.54 -9.25 13.17
N ILE A 160 1.71 -8.31 12.71
CA ILE A 160 0.54 -7.84 13.49
C ILE A 160 -0.46 -8.98 13.72
N ILE A 161 -0.75 -9.76 12.68
CA ILE A 161 -1.67 -10.90 12.77
C ILE A 161 -1.13 -11.96 13.73
N GLU A 162 0.16 -12.26 13.67
CA GLU A 162 0.84 -13.15 14.62
C GLU A 162 0.72 -12.61 16.05
N HIS A 163 0.98 -11.32 16.26
CA HIS A 163 0.82 -10.68 17.57
C HIS A 163 -0.62 -10.80 18.11
N ILE A 164 -1.62 -10.63 17.26
CA ILE A 164 -3.04 -10.82 17.63
C ILE A 164 -3.31 -12.27 18.01
N HIS A 165 -2.79 -13.25 17.26
CA HIS A 165 -3.00 -14.66 17.59
C HIS A 165 -2.30 -15.07 18.89
N GLU A 166 -1.14 -14.51 19.19
CA GLU A 166 -0.37 -14.83 20.39
C GLU A 166 -0.88 -14.13 21.65
N ASN A 167 -1.27 -12.86 21.52
CA ASN A 167 -1.58 -11.99 22.67
C ASN A 167 -3.07 -11.62 22.76
N GLU A 168 -3.89 -12.05 21.79
CA GLU A 168 -5.33 -11.76 21.68
C GLU A 168 -5.63 -10.24 21.69
N THR A 169 -4.66 -9.42 21.31
CA THR A 169 -4.74 -7.96 21.33
C THR A 169 -3.99 -7.32 20.16
N LEU A 170 -4.36 -6.08 19.81
CA LEU A 170 -3.68 -5.31 18.77
C LEU A 170 -2.40 -4.66 19.33
N PRO A 171 -1.27 -4.72 18.61
CA PRO A 171 -0.08 -3.99 19.03
C PRO A 171 -0.30 -2.46 19.01
N GLY A 172 0.45 -1.71 19.81
CA GLY A 172 0.39 -0.25 19.76
C GLY A 172 0.86 0.29 18.41
N SER A 173 0.30 1.40 17.93
CA SER A 173 0.74 2.04 16.66
C SER A 173 2.22 2.42 16.68
N ARG A 174 2.77 2.73 17.86
CA ARG A 174 4.20 2.98 18.05
C ARG A 174 5.05 1.71 17.90
N ASP A 175 4.54 0.56 18.33
CA ASP A 175 5.26 -0.71 18.20
C ASP A 175 5.25 -1.18 16.74
N VAL A 176 4.12 -1.01 16.04
CA VAL A 176 4.04 -1.22 14.59
C VAL A 176 5.05 -0.35 13.84
N ARG A 177 5.12 0.96 14.15
CA ARG A 177 6.11 1.88 13.55
C ARG A 177 7.56 1.45 13.85
N ARG A 178 7.84 1.02 15.08
CA ARG A 178 9.18 0.53 15.46
C ARG A 178 9.53 -0.74 14.68
N ARG A 179 8.60 -1.69 14.59
CA ARG A 179 8.79 -2.94 13.86
C ARG A 179 9.03 -2.69 12.37
N ALA A 180 8.28 -1.77 11.76
CA ALA A 180 8.50 -1.34 10.38
C ALA A 180 9.90 -0.74 10.18
N SER A 181 10.34 0.16 11.07
CA SER A 181 11.70 0.72 11.01
C SER A 181 12.79 -0.36 11.13
N GLU A 182 12.61 -1.31 12.04
CA GLU A 182 13.52 -2.45 12.20
C GLU A 182 13.57 -3.31 10.93
N PHE A 183 12.42 -3.60 10.32
CA PHE A 183 12.32 -4.34 9.07
C PHE A 183 13.14 -3.63 7.97
N CYS A 184 12.90 -2.33 7.76
CA CYS A 184 13.63 -1.54 6.77
C CYS A 184 15.14 -1.57 7.01
N ARG A 185 15.59 -1.37 8.26
CA ARG A 185 17.02 -1.42 8.61
C ARG A 185 17.62 -2.79 8.38
N SER A 186 16.88 -3.87 8.67
CA SER A 186 17.37 -5.24 8.51
C SER A 186 17.51 -5.66 7.05
N ASN A 187 16.67 -5.12 6.16
CA ASN A 187 16.74 -5.35 4.71
C ASN A 187 17.63 -4.33 3.98
N GLY A 188 18.26 -3.41 4.70
CA GLY A 188 19.18 -2.42 4.13
C GLY A 188 18.49 -1.25 3.43
N TYR A 189 17.19 -1.04 3.67
CA TYR A 189 16.42 0.05 3.07
C TYR A 189 16.82 1.40 3.67
N SER A 190 16.94 2.41 2.82
CA SER A 190 17.29 3.77 3.25
C SER A 190 16.08 4.46 3.85
N VAL A 191 16.12 4.73 5.16
CA VAL A 191 15.10 5.50 5.88
C VAL A 191 15.74 6.74 6.47
N ARG A 192 15.22 7.94 6.17
CA ARG A 192 15.78 9.16 6.74
C ARG A 192 15.32 9.36 8.18
N ASN A 193 16.17 9.98 8.99
CA ASN A 193 15.88 10.25 10.41
C ASN A 193 14.71 11.24 10.60
N ASP A 194 14.41 12.07 9.60
CA ASP A 194 13.30 13.03 9.58
C ASP A 194 11.97 12.42 9.10
N ASP A 195 11.96 11.18 8.63
CA ASP A 195 10.78 10.51 8.08
C ASP A 195 9.95 9.77 9.14
N TRP A 196 8.74 9.36 8.76
CA TRP A 196 7.88 8.56 9.63
C TRP A 196 8.57 7.28 10.12
N LEU A 197 9.43 6.62 9.35
CA LEU A 197 10.11 5.41 9.82
C LEU A 197 11.47 5.67 10.49
N GLY A 198 11.88 6.94 10.62
CA GLY A 198 13.19 7.35 11.17
C GLY A 198 13.36 7.23 12.70
N ILE A 199 12.63 6.33 13.36
CA ILE A 199 12.61 6.16 14.83
C ILE A 199 13.80 5.38 15.38
#